data_AF-A0A1V1TQC8-F1
#
_entry.id   AF-A0A1V1TQC8-F1
#
_cell.length_a   1.000
_cell.length_b   1.000
_cell.length_c   1.000
_cell.angle_alpha   90.00
_cell.angle_beta   90.00
_cell.angle_gamma   90.00
#
_symmetry.space_group_name_H-M   'P 1'
#
loop_
_entity.id
_entity.type
_entity.pdbx_description
1 polymer ?
#
loop_
_entity_poly.entity_id
_entity_poly.type
_entity_poly.pdbx_seq_one_letter_code
_entity_poly.pdbx_strand_id
1 'polypeptide(L)'
;MADQSIIRITKEIGEIQKNSDLSLAVAFRDRDVRNVKAMIIGPHETPYEFGFFEFSFKFNKDYPRKSPAVTCTTTNGGRCRFNPNIYASGKVCLSILGTWRGEPGEEWSAAQGLESILISIQSLMSSNPYENEPGFENANEAADQTYQRDYVAKIRHESLRVSVIQKLEDFLGLSLAKDSPTTPTEYDPLTDSLDLDDSSIPWEPFKDLYKRRFLWYYDTYLEAIKQAKKEVKDGQGFVRMPFEGSSNSMDGTFNYTELEKRLQNIKIALNAELDKWATDGVSAKNKDTTVAVNLARQFDQIKESFKRDDIPHNLELENGNPFVWILTYFGRPMTNFDGGMFKIKLNFSPRFPDEQPRVKFLTAVFHHRVTSDGILCYIPNPNRCDDVKQHIEAILNALEEENPPYDPRTQVHPEAHRLYWGGAEGRKIYNRKLRRSVQRSMEDF
;
A
#
# COMPACT_ATOMS: atom_id res chain seq x y z
N MET A 1 3.73 -29.71 -25.28
CA MET A 1 4.54 -29.77 -24.06
C MET A 1 4.37 -28.44 -23.34
N ALA A 2 3.89 -28.45 -22.10
CA ALA A 2 3.74 -27.21 -21.34
C ALA A 2 5.13 -26.56 -21.12
N ASP A 3 5.23 -25.26 -21.34
CA ASP A 3 6.48 -24.51 -21.18
C ASP A 3 6.85 -24.53 -19.68
N GLN A 4 7.89 -25.29 -19.32
CA GLN A 4 8.36 -25.48 -17.95
C GLN A 4 8.67 -24.14 -17.26
N SER A 5 9.12 -23.15 -18.03
CA SER A 5 9.37 -21.79 -17.57
C SER A 5 8.08 -21.11 -17.12
N ILE A 6 7.00 -21.23 -17.91
CA ILE A 6 5.69 -20.65 -17.57
C ILE A 6 5.12 -21.30 -16.30
N ILE A 7 5.18 -22.63 -16.19
CA ILE A 7 4.71 -23.34 -14.98
C ILE A 7 5.44 -22.82 -13.74
N ARG A 8 6.76 -22.62 -13.84
CA ARG A 8 7.57 -22.09 -12.73
C ARG A 8 7.15 -20.67 -12.35
N ILE A 9 6.99 -19.78 -13.34
CA ILE A 9 6.59 -18.38 -13.11
C ILE A 9 5.22 -18.30 -12.43
N THR A 10 4.21 -18.99 -12.97
CA THR A 10 2.86 -18.98 -12.41
C THR A 10 2.83 -19.55 -11.00
N LYS A 11 3.63 -20.59 -10.71
CA LYS A 11 3.75 -21.15 -9.36
C LYS A 11 4.33 -20.11 -8.38
N GLU A 12 5.45 -19.48 -8.72
CA GLU A 12 6.08 -18.48 -7.85
C GLU A 12 5.18 -17.27 -7.60
N ILE A 13 4.49 -16.78 -8.64
CA ILE A 13 3.54 -15.68 -8.49
C ILE A 13 2.39 -16.08 -7.56
N GLY A 14 1.83 -17.28 -7.76
CA GLY A 14 0.74 -17.78 -6.91
C GLY A 14 1.16 -17.97 -5.46
N GLU A 15 2.43 -18.31 -5.19
CA GLU A 15 2.99 -18.38 -3.84
C GLU A 15 3.08 -16.99 -3.20
N ILE A 16 3.60 -15.99 -3.92
CA ILE A 16 3.69 -14.61 -3.43
C ILE A 16 2.31 -14.00 -3.19
N GLN A 17 1.34 -14.22 -4.10
CA GLN A 17 -0.02 -13.69 -3.95
C GLN A 17 -0.80 -14.34 -2.79
N LYS A 18 -0.42 -15.55 -2.39
CA LYS A 18 -0.97 -16.23 -1.20
C LYS A 18 -0.25 -15.83 0.08
N ASN A 19 0.99 -15.36 -0.01
CA ASN A 19 1.76 -14.88 1.13
C ASN A 19 1.08 -13.64 1.71
N SER A 20 1.05 -13.53 3.04
CA SER A 20 0.50 -12.39 3.77
C SER A 20 1.50 -11.23 3.92
N ASP A 21 2.66 -11.31 3.25
CA ASP A 21 3.65 -10.25 3.23
C ASP A 21 3.06 -8.97 2.61
N LEU A 22 2.79 -7.99 3.48
CA LEU A 22 2.22 -6.71 3.09
C LEU A 22 3.19 -5.83 2.30
N SER A 23 4.46 -6.18 2.24
CA SER A 23 5.51 -5.38 1.61
C SER A 23 5.74 -5.69 0.14
N LEU A 24 5.28 -6.85 -0.34
CA LEU A 24 5.45 -7.30 -1.72
C LEU A 24 4.09 -7.48 -2.39
N ALA A 25 3.95 -6.99 -3.61
CA ALA A 25 2.81 -7.30 -4.46
C ALA A 25 3.28 -7.62 -5.87
N VAL A 26 2.65 -8.60 -6.51
CA VAL A 26 2.97 -9.04 -7.87
C VAL A 26 1.71 -9.20 -8.69
N ALA A 27 1.80 -8.83 -9.97
CA ALA A 27 0.71 -8.95 -10.91
C ALA A 27 1.26 -9.28 -12.31
N PHE A 28 0.48 -9.99 -13.10
CA PHE A 28 0.76 -10.32 -14.49
C PHE A 28 -0.55 -10.29 -15.27
N ARG A 29 -0.47 -10.25 -16.60
CA ARG A 29 -1.63 -10.44 -17.48
C ARG A 29 -1.67 -11.89 -17.92
N ASP A 30 -2.84 -12.53 -17.95
CA ASP A 30 -2.95 -13.93 -18.38
C ASP A 30 -2.43 -14.16 -19.80
N ARG A 31 -2.59 -13.16 -20.68
CA ARG A 31 -2.04 -13.15 -22.04
C ARG A 31 -0.50 -13.07 -22.12
N ASP A 32 0.16 -12.66 -21.03
CA ASP A 32 1.60 -12.40 -20.99
C ASP A 32 2.21 -12.65 -19.60
N VAL A 33 2.26 -13.92 -19.21
CA VAL A 33 2.83 -14.40 -17.94
C VAL A 33 4.32 -14.12 -17.77
N ARG A 34 5.04 -13.78 -18.85
CA ARG A 34 6.50 -13.53 -18.84
C ARG A 34 6.83 -12.08 -18.52
N ASN A 35 5.85 -11.18 -18.54
CA ASN A 35 6.00 -9.79 -18.13
C ASN A 35 5.20 -9.56 -16.85
N VAL A 36 5.94 -9.42 -15.75
CA VAL A 36 5.38 -9.29 -14.41
C VAL A 36 5.65 -7.87 -13.91
N LYS A 37 4.65 -7.25 -13.30
CA LYS A 37 4.83 -6.05 -12.49
C LYS A 37 4.92 -6.46 -11.03
N ALA A 38 5.83 -5.83 -10.30
CA ALA A 38 5.95 -5.99 -8.87
C ALA A 38 5.97 -4.63 -8.19
N MET A 39 5.54 -4.59 -6.94
CA MET A 39 5.65 -3.44 -6.05
C MET A 39 6.35 -3.89 -4.77
N ILE A 40 7.29 -3.07 -4.32
CA ILE A 40 7.92 -3.17 -3.01
C ILE A 40 7.52 -1.95 -2.20
N ILE A 41 6.95 -2.16 -1.02
CA ILE A 41 6.73 -1.11 -0.03
C ILE A 41 8.06 -0.89 0.70
N GLY A 42 8.49 0.38 0.76
CA GLY A 42 9.74 0.76 1.40
C GLY A 42 9.76 0.38 2.89
N PRO A 43 10.86 -0.19 3.41
CA PRO A 43 10.93 -0.67 4.79
C PRO A 43 10.75 0.46 5.82
N HIS A 44 10.11 0.14 6.94
CA HIS A 44 9.99 1.03 8.11
C HIS A 44 11.38 1.44 8.63
N GLU A 45 11.49 2.65 9.20
CA GLU A 45 12.76 3.22 9.71
C GLU A 45 13.85 3.44 8.66
N THR A 46 13.47 3.56 7.38
CA THR A 46 14.39 3.87 6.28
C THR A 46 13.92 5.13 5.55
N PRO A 47 14.75 5.82 4.77
CA PRO A 47 14.29 6.96 3.97
C PRO A 47 13.29 6.55 2.85
N TYR A 48 13.00 5.26 2.69
CA TYR A 48 12.02 4.72 1.75
C TYR A 48 10.66 4.46 2.40
N GLU A 49 10.56 4.61 3.72
CA GLU A 49 9.45 4.17 4.57
C GLU A 49 8.07 4.36 3.94
N PHE A 50 7.38 3.24 3.75
CA PHE A 50 6.04 3.12 3.19
C PHE A 50 5.85 3.67 1.76
N GLY A 51 6.92 4.08 1.09
CA GLY A 51 6.91 4.43 -0.33
C GLY A 51 6.61 3.24 -1.24
N PHE A 52 5.99 3.48 -2.40
CA PHE A 52 5.58 2.42 -3.33
C PHE A 52 6.50 2.37 -4.55
N PHE A 53 7.40 1.37 -4.58
CA PHE A 53 8.41 1.22 -5.63
C PHE A 53 8.00 0.12 -6.60
N GLU A 54 7.68 0.48 -7.84
CA GLU A 54 7.28 -0.47 -8.87
C GLU A 54 8.49 -0.94 -9.71
N PHE A 55 8.47 -2.22 -10.06
CA PHE A 55 9.48 -2.90 -10.86
C PHE A 55 8.82 -3.72 -11.97
N SER A 56 9.43 -3.71 -13.15
CA SER A 56 9.06 -4.57 -14.27
C SER A 56 10.04 -5.73 -14.38
N PHE A 57 9.51 -6.95 -14.44
CA PHE A 57 10.24 -8.19 -14.61
C PHE A 57 9.93 -8.78 -15.99
N LYS A 58 10.98 -9.16 -16.72
CA LYS A 58 10.87 -9.83 -18.02
C LYS A 58 11.59 -11.17 -17.99
N PHE A 59 10.80 -12.24 -17.98
CA PHE A 59 11.29 -13.62 -17.94
C PHE A 59 11.56 -14.16 -19.34
N ASN A 60 12.81 -14.58 -19.59
CA ASN A 60 13.19 -15.21 -20.86
C ASN A 60 12.83 -16.71 -20.88
N LYS A 61 12.86 -17.33 -22.07
CA LYS A 61 12.53 -18.75 -22.26
C LYS A 61 13.43 -19.72 -21.50
N ASP A 62 14.63 -19.29 -21.12
CA ASP A 62 15.60 -20.09 -20.39
C ASP A 62 15.36 -20.08 -18.87
N TYR A 63 14.41 -19.29 -18.35
CA TYR A 63 14.12 -19.24 -16.92
C TYR A 63 13.61 -20.60 -16.39
N PRO A 64 14.13 -21.11 -15.24
CA PRO A 64 14.98 -20.45 -14.24
C PRO A 64 16.50 -20.62 -14.43
N ARG A 65 16.99 -21.13 -15.57
CA ARG A 65 18.44 -21.26 -15.81
C ARG A 65 19.13 -19.91 -15.94
N LYS A 66 18.44 -18.90 -16.48
CA LYS A 66 18.87 -17.49 -16.50
C LYS A 66 17.93 -16.63 -15.66
N SER A 67 18.48 -15.62 -15.00
CA SER A 67 17.72 -14.62 -14.26
C SER A 67 16.77 -13.85 -15.19
N PRO A 68 15.65 -13.33 -14.66
CA PRO A 68 14.82 -12.36 -15.38
C PRO A 68 15.55 -11.01 -15.49
N ALA A 69 15.19 -10.23 -16.51
CA ALA A 69 15.58 -8.82 -16.55
C ALA A 69 14.66 -8.01 -15.63
N VAL A 70 15.23 -7.10 -14.83
CA VAL A 70 14.49 -6.27 -13.87
C VAL A 70 14.76 -4.80 -14.14
N THR A 71 13.72 -3.97 -14.09
CA THR A 71 13.82 -2.52 -14.24
C THR A 71 12.90 -1.82 -13.24
N CYS A 72 13.44 -0.93 -12.43
CA CYS A 72 12.66 -0.02 -11.59
C CYS A 72 11.93 0.98 -12.48
N THR A 73 10.61 1.09 -12.32
CA THR A 73 9.76 2.02 -13.09
C THR A 73 9.44 3.29 -12.31
N THR A 74 9.61 3.28 -10.99
CA THR A 74 9.48 4.46 -10.14
C THR A 74 10.79 5.26 -10.20
N THR A 75 10.96 6.09 -11.24
CA THR A 75 12.23 6.83 -11.47
C THR A 75 12.04 8.31 -11.84
N ASN A 76 10.81 8.85 -11.75
CA ASN A 76 10.48 10.20 -12.20
C ASN A 76 10.92 10.49 -13.64
N GLY A 77 10.72 9.52 -14.54
CA GLY A 77 11.09 9.64 -15.95
C GLY A 77 12.60 9.71 -16.18
N GLY A 78 13.39 8.94 -15.42
CA GLY A 78 14.84 8.90 -15.60
C GLY A 78 15.63 9.87 -14.71
N ARG A 79 14.98 10.55 -13.74
CA ARG A 79 15.56 11.67 -12.98
C ARG A 79 15.79 11.39 -11.50
N CYS A 80 15.18 10.34 -10.96
CA CYS A 80 15.27 10.01 -9.55
C CYS A 80 16.09 8.74 -9.35
N ARG A 81 17.30 8.90 -8.79
CA ARG A 81 18.17 7.80 -8.38
C ARG A 81 17.83 7.42 -6.94
N PHE A 82 17.03 6.38 -6.75
CA PHE A 82 16.59 6.01 -5.40
C PHE A 82 17.68 5.35 -4.57
N ASN A 83 18.68 4.71 -5.16
CA ASN A 83 19.71 4.00 -4.41
C ASN A 83 20.98 3.91 -5.26
N PRO A 84 22.18 3.75 -4.67
CA PRO A 84 23.36 3.40 -5.45
C PRO A 84 23.15 2.22 -6.39
N ASN A 85 22.34 1.25 -5.99
CA ASN A 85 21.99 0.07 -6.78
C ASN A 85 20.66 0.18 -7.55
N ILE A 86 19.94 1.31 -7.45
CA ILE A 86 18.67 1.57 -8.18
C ILE A 86 18.84 2.90 -8.91
N TYR A 87 19.29 2.81 -10.15
CA TYR A 87 19.74 3.95 -10.95
C TYR A 87 18.56 4.80 -11.39
N ALA A 88 18.82 6.07 -11.73
CA ALA A 88 17.81 6.96 -12.31
C ALA A 88 17.20 6.39 -13.60
N SER A 89 17.97 5.65 -14.41
CA SER A 89 17.50 4.97 -15.61
C SER A 89 16.58 3.76 -15.36
N GLY A 90 16.42 3.35 -14.10
CA GLY A 90 15.68 2.15 -13.71
C GLY A 90 16.52 0.87 -13.64
N LYS A 91 17.80 0.92 -14.01
CA LYS A 91 18.70 -0.23 -13.85
C LYS A 91 18.83 -0.61 -12.37
N VAL A 92 18.65 -1.89 -12.08
CA VAL A 92 18.87 -2.49 -10.75
C VAL A 92 20.18 -3.27 -10.78
N CYS A 93 21.04 -3.03 -9.79
CA CYS A 93 22.36 -3.65 -9.66
C CYS A 93 22.39 -4.65 -8.51
N LEU A 94 22.29 -5.94 -8.84
CA LEU A 94 22.35 -7.07 -7.90
C LEU A 94 23.18 -8.22 -8.49
N SER A 95 23.93 -8.90 -7.62
CA SER A 95 24.76 -10.06 -7.98
C SER A 95 23.91 -11.22 -8.51
N ILE A 96 22.78 -11.50 -7.85
CA ILE A 96 21.79 -12.51 -8.29
C ILE A 96 21.13 -12.17 -9.64
N LEU A 97 21.27 -10.93 -10.13
CA LEU A 97 20.80 -10.53 -11.46
C LEU A 97 21.93 -10.51 -12.50
N GLY A 98 23.18 -10.79 -12.10
CA GLY A 98 24.37 -10.67 -12.96
C GLY A 98 24.69 -9.22 -13.36
N THR A 99 24.14 -8.25 -12.63
CA THR A 99 24.30 -6.80 -12.90
C THR A 99 25.25 -6.13 -11.92
N TRP A 100 25.71 -6.89 -10.92
CA TRP A 100 26.67 -6.49 -9.91
C TRP A 100 27.68 -7.63 -9.66
N ARG A 101 28.84 -7.30 -9.09
CA ARG A 101 29.82 -8.31 -8.68
C ARG A 101 29.27 -9.06 -7.47
N GLY A 102 29.43 -10.38 -7.43
CA GLY A 102 29.10 -11.21 -6.27
C GLY A 102 30.21 -12.21 -6.00
N GLU A 103 30.28 -12.69 -4.76
CA GLU A 103 31.16 -13.81 -4.41
C GLU A 103 30.59 -15.13 -4.96
N PRO A 104 31.44 -16.18 -5.11
CA PRO A 104 30.96 -17.49 -5.51
C PRO A 104 29.81 -17.98 -4.61
N GLY A 105 28.62 -18.15 -5.19
CA GLY A 105 27.40 -18.53 -4.47
C GLY A 105 26.38 -17.39 -4.27
N GLU A 106 26.78 -16.13 -4.52
CA GLU A 106 25.87 -14.96 -4.50
C GLU A 106 25.32 -14.62 -5.89
N GLU A 107 25.77 -15.32 -6.92
CA GLU A 107 25.29 -15.19 -8.29
C GLU A 107 23.97 -15.95 -8.52
N TRP A 108 23.32 -15.69 -9.67
CA TRP A 108 22.08 -16.37 -10.04
C TRP A 108 22.24 -17.89 -10.05
N SER A 109 21.28 -18.58 -9.42
CA SER A 109 21.10 -20.02 -9.58
C SER A 109 19.62 -20.34 -9.75
N ALA A 110 19.30 -21.46 -10.40
CA ALA A 110 17.92 -21.91 -10.61
C ALA A 110 17.17 -22.27 -9.31
N ALA A 111 17.86 -22.24 -8.16
CA ALA A 111 17.24 -22.36 -6.84
C ALA A 111 16.55 -21.05 -6.42
N GLN A 112 17.03 -19.90 -6.91
CA GLN A 112 16.44 -18.59 -6.67
C GLN A 112 15.18 -18.39 -7.54
N GLY A 113 14.32 -17.46 -7.13
CA GLY A 113 13.05 -17.14 -7.76
C GLY A 113 12.71 -15.65 -7.72
N LEU A 114 11.49 -15.30 -8.12
CA LEU A 114 10.94 -13.95 -8.08
C LEU A 114 10.99 -13.37 -6.66
N GLU A 115 10.55 -14.13 -5.65
CA GLU A 115 10.52 -13.69 -4.25
C GLU A 115 11.91 -13.34 -3.73
N SER A 116 12.93 -14.18 -3.96
CA SER A 116 14.31 -13.88 -3.55
C SER A 116 14.85 -12.61 -4.20
N ILE A 117 14.50 -12.34 -5.47
CA ILE A 117 14.91 -11.09 -6.14
C ILE A 117 14.25 -9.89 -5.46
N LEU A 118 12.94 -9.97 -5.19
CA LEU A 118 12.20 -8.90 -4.52
C LEU A 118 12.75 -8.61 -3.13
N ILE A 119 13.05 -9.66 -2.34
CA ILE A 119 13.69 -9.52 -1.02
C ILE A 119 15.05 -8.87 -1.15
N SER A 120 15.90 -9.29 -2.09
CA SER A 120 17.21 -8.66 -2.31
C SER A 120 17.12 -7.20 -2.71
N ILE A 121 16.13 -6.82 -3.53
CA ILE A 121 15.89 -5.40 -3.87
C ILE A 121 15.44 -4.62 -2.63
N GLN A 122 14.53 -5.19 -1.83
CA GLN A 122 14.07 -4.54 -0.59
C GLN A 122 15.22 -4.36 0.41
N SER A 123 16.16 -5.31 0.50
CA SER A 123 17.34 -5.19 1.37
C SER A 123 18.27 -4.03 0.98
N LEU A 124 18.27 -3.60 -0.29
CA LEU A 124 19.00 -2.39 -0.70
C LEU A 124 18.38 -1.11 -0.10
N MET A 125 17.10 -1.14 0.25
CA MET A 125 16.39 0.01 0.83
C MET A 125 16.69 0.15 2.33
N SER A 126 17.98 0.24 2.67
CA SER A 126 18.48 0.32 4.05
C SER A 126 18.26 1.70 4.68
N SER A 127 18.46 1.79 6.01
CA SER A 127 18.40 3.06 6.75
C SER A 127 19.50 4.05 6.34
N ASN A 128 20.66 3.54 5.90
CA ASN A 128 21.76 4.32 5.36
C ASN A 128 22.14 3.87 3.94
N PRO A 129 21.39 4.29 2.90
CA PRO A 129 21.65 3.85 1.54
C PRO A 129 22.92 4.44 0.92
N TYR A 130 23.64 5.32 1.63
CA TYR A 130 24.95 5.82 1.20
C TYR A 130 26.02 4.71 1.23
N GLU A 131 25.94 3.81 2.22
CA GLU A 131 26.86 2.68 2.40
C GLU A 131 26.73 1.61 1.32
N ASN A 132 25.65 1.65 0.53
CA ASN A 132 25.46 0.75 -0.59
C ASN A 132 26.38 1.09 -1.78
N GLU A 133 27.00 2.28 -1.81
CA GLU A 133 27.97 2.61 -2.84
C GLU A 133 29.30 1.89 -2.59
N PRO A 134 29.90 1.26 -3.61
CA PRO A 134 31.16 0.54 -3.44
C PRO A 134 32.30 1.45 -3.01
N GLY A 135 33.04 1.01 -1.99
CA GLY A 135 34.10 1.80 -1.37
C GLY A 135 33.60 2.75 -0.28
N PHE A 136 32.29 2.79 -0.01
CA PHE A 136 31.68 3.59 1.05
C PHE A 136 31.04 2.75 2.16
N GLU A 137 31.24 1.42 2.15
CA GLU A 137 30.61 0.48 3.10
C GLU A 137 31.01 0.74 4.56
N ASN A 138 32.23 1.27 4.77
CA ASN A 138 32.76 1.61 6.09
C ASN A 138 33.09 3.12 6.21
N ALA A 139 32.47 3.94 5.36
CA ALA A 139 32.68 5.38 5.33
C ALA A 139 32.27 6.01 6.67
N ASN A 140 33.23 6.58 7.40
CA ASN A 140 33.02 7.08 8.76
C ASN A 140 33.82 8.35 9.06
N GLU A 141 34.36 9.01 8.02
CA GLU A 141 34.97 10.32 8.22
C GLU A 141 33.88 11.35 8.57
N ALA A 142 34.27 12.48 9.17
CA ALA A 142 33.31 13.53 9.54
C ALA A 142 32.52 14.06 8.32
N ALA A 143 33.17 14.09 7.14
CA ALA A 143 32.50 14.45 5.89
C ALA A 143 31.47 13.39 5.45
N ASP A 144 31.80 12.11 5.60
CA ASP A 144 30.88 11.00 5.27
C ASP A 144 29.62 11.05 6.12
N GLN A 145 29.74 11.33 7.42
CA GLN A 145 28.58 11.46 8.31
C GLN A 145 27.64 12.58 7.86
N THR A 146 28.17 13.67 7.32
CA THR A 146 27.35 14.74 6.72
C THR A 146 26.70 14.24 5.42
N TYR A 147 27.47 13.61 4.53
CA TYR A 147 26.94 13.11 3.27
C TYR A 147 25.87 12.02 3.45
N GLN A 148 26.03 11.13 4.42
CA GLN A 148 25.03 10.12 4.78
C GLN A 148 23.71 10.80 5.17
N ARG A 149 23.76 11.81 6.03
CA ARG A 149 22.55 12.57 6.44
C ARG A 149 21.90 13.28 5.27
N ASP A 150 22.70 13.95 4.43
CA ASP A 150 22.19 14.65 3.25
C ASP A 150 21.58 13.69 2.22
N TYR A 151 22.20 12.51 2.05
CA TYR A 151 21.71 11.46 1.17
C TYR A 151 20.37 10.89 1.67
N VAL A 152 20.29 10.54 2.95
CA VAL A 152 19.05 10.08 3.60
C VAL A 152 17.95 11.14 3.47
N ALA A 153 18.27 12.42 3.67
CA ALA A 153 17.29 13.51 3.58
C ALA A 153 16.68 13.62 2.17
N LYS A 154 17.51 13.57 1.11
CA LYS A 154 16.99 13.64 -0.27
C LYS A 154 16.22 12.39 -0.68
N ILE A 155 16.65 11.20 -0.27
CA ILE A 155 15.88 9.96 -0.52
C ILE A 155 14.52 10.01 0.16
N ARG A 156 14.45 10.49 1.40
CA ARG A 156 13.16 10.66 2.13
C ARG A 156 12.22 11.58 1.36
N HIS A 157 12.73 12.72 0.90
CA HIS A 157 11.94 13.68 0.13
C HIS A 157 11.42 13.06 -1.18
N GLU A 158 12.30 12.41 -1.93
CA GLU A 158 11.95 11.83 -3.23
C GLU A 158 11.05 10.60 -3.11
N SER A 159 11.18 9.80 -2.05
CA SER A 159 10.25 8.70 -1.76
C SER A 159 8.84 9.23 -1.58
N LEU A 160 8.64 10.24 -0.72
CA LEU A 160 7.33 10.87 -0.57
C LEU A 160 6.83 11.50 -1.87
N ARG A 161 7.67 12.28 -2.56
CA ARG A 161 7.27 13.03 -3.75
C ARG A 161 6.91 12.13 -4.93
N VAL A 162 7.73 11.14 -5.22
CA VAL A 162 7.67 10.35 -6.46
C VAL A 162 6.97 9.02 -6.25
N SER A 163 7.34 8.27 -5.20
CA SER A 163 6.82 6.92 -4.99
C SER A 163 5.44 6.92 -4.34
N VAL A 164 5.06 7.99 -3.63
CA VAL A 164 3.72 8.15 -3.02
C VAL A 164 2.88 9.18 -3.77
N ILE A 165 3.26 10.46 -3.70
CA ILE A 165 2.39 11.59 -4.10
C ILE A 165 2.13 11.59 -5.61
N GLN A 166 3.18 11.64 -6.42
CA GLN A 166 3.05 11.79 -7.87
C GLN A 166 2.19 10.67 -8.50
N LYS A 167 2.39 9.42 -8.08
CA LYS A 167 1.60 8.29 -8.59
C LYS A 167 0.12 8.37 -8.21
N LEU A 168 -0.18 8.76 -6.98
CA LEU A 168 -1.57 8.94 -6.54
C LEU A 168 -2.24 10.12 -7.24
N GLU A 169 -1.54 11.22 -7.47
CA GLU A 169 -2.04 12.34 -8.26
C GLU A 169 -2.36 11.93 -9.70
N ASP A 170 -1.50 11.13 -10.33
CA ASP A 170 -1.75 10.58 -11.66
C ASP A 170 -3.02 9.70 -11.67
N PHE A 171 -3.18 8.81 -10.68
CA PHE A 171 -4.36 7.93 -10.58
C PHE A 171 -5.68 8.66 -10.30
N LEU A 172 -5.60 9.81 -9.62
CA LEU A 172 -6.74 10.63 -9.22
C LEU A 172 -7.00 11.82 -10.16
N GLY A 173 -6.14 12.03 -11.17
CA GLY A 173 -6.25 13.16 -12.09
C GLY A 173 -6.00 14.52 -11.45
N LEU A 174 -5.19 14.58 -10.38
CA LEU A 174 -4.89 15.81 -9.64
C LEU A 174 -3.65 16.56 -10.15
N SER A 175 -2.89 15.95 -11.07
CA SER A 175 -1.64 16.51 -11.59
C SER A 175 -1.91 17.77 -12.41
N LEU A 176 -1.28 18.89 -12.03
CA LEU A 176 -1.48 20.24 -12.61
C LEU A 176 -0.91 20.41 -14.04
N ALA A 177 -0.43 19.35 -14.71
CA ALA A 177 0.36 19.49 -15.94
C ALA A 177 0.19 18.35 -16.96
N LYS A 178 -1.06 18.05 -17.37
CA LYS A 178 -1.31 17.43 -18.68
C LYS A 178 -2.40 18.18 -19.43
N ASP A 179 -1.97 19.09 -20.32
CA ASP A 179 -2.73 19.48 -21.51
C ASP A 179 -2.78 18.27 -22.46
N SER A 180 -3.58 17.28 -22.09
CA SER A 180 -4.00 16.18 -22.95
C SER A 180 -5.39 15.79 -22.49
N PRO A 181 -6.41 15.78 -23.37
CA PRO A 181 -7.76 15.42 -22.99
C PRO A 181 -7.78 13.92 -22.71
N THR A 182 -7.47 13.52 -21.48
CA THR A 182 -7.98 12.25 -20.96
C THR A 182 -9.43 12.52 -20.58
N THR A 183 -10.33 12.18 -21.50
CA THR A 183 -11.76 12.11 -21.23
C THR A 183 -11.94 11.34 -19.91
N PRO A 184 -12.76 11.81 -18.97
CA PRO A 184 -13.19 10.98 -17.86
C PRO A 184 -13.79 9.72 -18.48
N THR A 185 -13.18 8.55 -18.24
CA THR A 185 -13.87 7.28 -18.50
C THR A 185 -15.09 7.24 -17.59
N GLU A 186 -16.21 7.76 -18.09
CA GLU A 186 -17.52 7.44 -17.58
C GLU A 186 -17.65 5.92 -17.69
N TYR A 187 -17.77 5.28 -16.53
CA TYR A 187 -18.08 3.87 -16.47
C TYR A 187 -19.53 3.71 -16.92
N ASP A 188 -19.73 3.21 -18.14
CA ASP A 188 -21.03 2.75 -18.62
C ASP A 188 -21.18 1.25 -18.29
N PRO A 189 -22.03 0.88 -17.32
CA PRO A 189 -22.23 -0.51 -16.92
C PRO A 189 -22.80 -1.42 -18.02
N LEU A 190 -23.16 -0.88 -19.19
CA LEU A 190 -23.75 -1.62 -20.32
C LEU A 190 -22.75 -1.96 -21.43
N THR A 191 -21.49 -1.51 -21.35
CA THR A 191 -20.49 -1.67 -22.42
C THR A 191 -19.52 -2.85 -22.21
N ASP A 192 -20.05 -4.03 -21.87
CA ASP A 192 -19.24 -5.26 -21.81
C ASP A 192 -19.24 -6.05 -23.14
N SER A 193 -19.35 -5.38 -24.30
CA SER A 193 -19.49 -6.12 -25.57
C SER A 193 -19.00 -5.49 -26.88
N LEU A 194 -18.20 -4.42 -26.90
CA LEU A 194 -17.67 -3.91 -28.19
C LEU A 194 -16.19 -3.51 -28.11
N ASP A 195 -15.34 -4.42 -28.58
CA ASP A 195 -14.00 -4.25 -29.19
C ASP A 195 -13.31 -2.88 -29.08
N LEU A 196 -13.14 -2.35 -27.88
CA LEU A 196 -12.10 -1.37 -27.60
C LEU A 196 -10.79 -2.13 -27.53
N ASP A 197 -9.82 -1.76 -28.36
CA ASP A 197 -8.47 -2.32 -28.32
C ASP A 197 -7.88 -2.16 -26.92
N ASP A 198 -7.92 -3.24 -26.14
CA ASP A 198 -7.39 -3.44 -24.78
C ASP A 198 -5.86 -3.18 -24.70
N SER A 199 -5.22 -2.81 -25.80
CA SER A 199 -3.86 -2.28 -25.83
C SER A 199 -3.75 -0.81 -25.40
N SER A 200 -4.83 -0.03 -25.47
CA SER A 200 -4.81 1.43 -25.25
C SER A 200 -5.00 1.88 -23.80
N ILE A 201 -5.57 1.02 -22.94
CA ILE A 201 -5.76 1.33 -21.52
C ILE A 201 -4.49 0.96 -20.72
N PRO A 202 -3.88 1.90 -19.98
CA PRO A 202 -2.74 1.60 -19.12
C PRO A 202 -3.10 0.53 -18.07
N TRP A 203 -2.30 -0.53 -17.99
CA TRP A 203 -2.49 -1.58 -16.99
C TRP A 203 -1.85 -1.19 -15.66
N GLU A 204 -2.70 -0.88 -14.68
CA GLU A 204 -2.32 -0.39 -13.36
C GLU A 204 -2.79 -1.35 -12.26
N PRO A 205 -2.18 -2.54 -12.14
CA PRO A 205 -2.67 -3.60 -11.24
C PRO A 205 -2.61 -3.23 -9.75
N PHE A 206 -1.81 -2.23 -9.39
CA PHE A 206 -1.65 -1.80 -8.00
C PHE A 206 -2.44 -0.55 -7.65
N LYS A 207 -3.25 0.00 -8.56
CA LYS A 207 -3.97 1.26 -8.34
C LYS A 207 -4.80 1.27 -7.06
N ASP A 208 -5.57 0.21 -6.81
CA ASP A 208 -6.35 0.09 -5.56
C ASP A 208 -5.46 -0.07 -4.33
N LEU A 209 -4.36 -0.83 -4.46
CA LEU A 209 -3.40 -1.05 -3.37
C LEU A 209 -2.75 0.27 -2.93
N TYR A 210 -2.32 1.11 -3.89
CA TYR A 210 -1.83 2.47 -3.63
C TYR A 210 -2.81 3.27 -2.77
N LYS A 211 -4.08 3.34 -3.20
CA LYS A 211 -5.12 4.11 -2.50
C LYS A 211 -5.37 3.59 -1.08
N ARG A 212 -5.45 2.27 -0.88
CA ARG A 212 -5.65 1.67 0.45
C ARG A 212 -4.49 1.95 1.38
N ARG A 213 -3.28 1.64 0.94
CA ARG A 213 -2.06 1.78 1.74
C ARG A 213 -1.73 3.23 2.03
N PHE A 214 -2.05 4.13 1.11
CA PHE A 214 -1.97 5.57 1.37
C PHE A 214 -2.81 5.99 2.58
N LEU A 215 -4.07 5.52 2.66
CA LEU A 215 -4.94 5.85 3.79
C LEU A 215 -4.40 5.29 5.12
N TRP A 216 -3.72 4.15 5.09
CA TRP A 216 -3.10 3.53 6.25
C TRP A 216 -1.88 4.29 6.76
N TYR A 217 -1.03 4.76 5.85
CA TYR A 217 0.26 5.39 6.18
C TYR A 217 0.21 6.93 6.19
N TYR A 218 -0.97 7.52 5.97
CA TYR A 218 -1.16 8.97 5.88
C TYR A 218 -0.57 9.73 7.09
N ASP A 219 -0.84 9.26 8.31
CA ASP A 219 -0.34 9.88 9.54
C ASP A 219 1.19 9.81 9.61
N THR A 220 1.78 8.67 9.22
CA THR A 220 3.23 8.49 9.15
C THR A 220 3.88 9.44 8.15
N TYR A 221 3.27 9.64 6.97
CA TYR A 221 3.79 10.61 5.99
C TYR A 221 3.79 12.03 6.53
N LEU A 222 2.72 12.44 7.23
CA LEU A 222 2.65 13.77 7.85
C LEU A 222 3.70 13.95 8.95
N GLU A 223 3.93 12.92 9.79
CA GLU A 223 4.99 12.95 10.80
C GLU A 223 6.37 13.06 10.17
N ALA A 224 6.64 12.30 9.10
CA ALA A 224 7.89 12.36 8.36
C ALA A 224 8.14 13.76 7.76
N ILE A 225 7.13 14.37 7.14
CA ILE A 225 7.21 15.75 6.64
C ILE A 225 7.47 16.75 7.76
N LYS A 226 6.72 16.65 8.87
CA LYS A 226 6.88 17.54 10.02
C LYS A 226 8.27 17.45 10.62
N GLN A 227 8.86 16.26 10.67
CA GLN A 227 10.22 16.07 11.14
C GLN A 227 11.23 16.63 10.15
N ALA A 228 11.08 16.35 8.86
CA ALA A 228 12.00 16.83 7.84
C ALA A 228 12.01 18.37 7.69
N LYS A 229 10.87 19.05 7.89
CA LYS A 229 10.78 20.52 7.94
C LYS A 229 11.64 21.16 9.05
N LYS A 230 12.05 20.41 10.07
CA LYS A 230 12.99 20.89 11.10
C LYS A 230 14.45 20.75 10.67
N GLU A 231 14.71 19.84 9.73
CA GLU A 231 16.06 19.45 9.30
C GLU A 231 16.50 20.25 8.07
N VAL A 232 15.59 20.55 7.14
CA VAL A 232 15.88 21.26 5.88
C VAL A 232 14.87 22.38 5.60
N LYS A 233 15.24 23.33 4.74
CA LYS A 233 14.38 24.45 4.33
C LYS A 233 13.81 24.23 2.92
N ASP A 234 12.61 24.74 2.69
CA ASP A 234 12.05 24.77 1.33
C ASP A 234 12.93 25.59 0.37
N GLY A 235 13.08 25.11 -0.85
CA GLY A 235 13.96 25.67 -1.87
C GLY A 235 15.46 25.32 -1.70
N GLN A 236 15.86 24.69 -0.58
CA GLN A 236 17.24 24.22 -0.40
C GLN A 236 17.55 23.12 -1.41
N GLY A 237 18.65 23.28 -2.16
CA GLY A 237 19.12 22.30 -3.14
C GLY A 237 19.61 21.01 -2.49
N PHE A 238 19.42 19.89 -3.18
CA PHE A 238 20.02 18.61 -2.79
C PHE A 238 21.54 18.70 -2.87
N VAL A 239 22.21 18.16 -1.87
CA VAL A 239 23.66 18.01 -1.90
C VAL A 239 24.00 16.85 -2.85
N ARG A 240 24.94 17.12 -3.76
CA ARG A 240 25.48 16.11 -4.67
C ARG A 240 26.51 15.26 -3.93
N MET A 241 26.32 13.95 -3.96
CA MET A 241 27.23 13.01 -3.32
C MET A 241 28.51 12.82 -4.14
N PRO A 242 29.64 12.45 -3.50
CA PRO A 242 30.90 12.21 -4.20
C PRO A 242 30.80 11.20 -5.36
N PHE A 243 29.92 10.21 -5.24
CA PHE A 243 29.70 9.15 -6.22
C PHE A 243 28.67 9.50 -7.32
N GLU A 244 28.02 10.66 -7.27
CA GLU A 244 27.01 11.04 -8.28
C GLU A 244 27.65 11.65 -9.53
N GLY A 245 27.64 10.89 -10.63
CA GLY A 245 28.13 11.29 -11.96
C GLY A 245 27.07 11.96 -12.85
N SER A 246 27.48 12.42 -14.04
CA SER A 246 26.62 13.15 -15.00
C SER A 246 25.43 12.35 -15.54
N SER A 247 25.50 11.02 -15.56
CA SER A 247 24.44 10.14 -16.06
C SER A 247 23.66 9.40 -14.98
N ASN A 248 23.98 9.62 -13.70
CA ASN A 248 23.36 8.96 -12.55
C ASN A 248 23.42 9.87 -11.30
N SER A 249 22.88 11.09 -11.42
CA SER A 249 22.71 12.04 -10.33
C SER A 249 21.23 12.17 -9.94
N MET A 250 20.98 12.88 -8.84
CA MET A 250 19.64 13.24 -8.39
C MET A 250 19.67 14.67 -7.89
N ASP A 251 19.38 15.58 -8.82
CA ASP A 251 19.34 17.01 -8.59
C ASP A 251 17.89 17.45 -8.27
N GLY A 252 17.75 18.47 -7.43
CA GLY A 252 16.44 18.93 -7.00
C GLY A 252 16.52 19.86 -5.79
N THR A 253 15.36 20.20 -5.25
CA THR A 253 15.23 21.02 -4.04
C THR A 253 14.19 20.40 -3.09
N PHE A 254 14.38 20.62 -1.80
CA PHE A 254 13.39 20.27 -0.78
C PHE A 254 12.19 21.21 -0.88
N ASN A 255 10.97 20.68 -0.88
CA ASN A 255 9.72 21.45 -0.94
C ASN A 255 8.63 20.81 -0.07
N TYR A 256 8.93 20.59 1.22
CA TYR A 256 8.07 19.84 2.12
C TYR A 256 6.72 20.53 2.40
N THR A 257 6.65 21.87 2.32
CA THR A 257 5.36 22.57 2.43
C THR A 257 4.42 22.22 1.28
N GLU A 258 4.94 22.13 0.06
CA GLU A 258 4.14 21.72 -1.09
C GLU A 258 3.80 20.23 -1.04
N LEU A 259 4.72 19.37 -0.59
CA LEU A 259 4.42 17.93 -0.41
C LEU A 259 3.28 17.71 0.60
N GLU A 260 3.25 18.46 1.70
CA GLU A 260 2.17 18.37 2.69
C GLU A 260 0.81 18.72 2.09
N LYS A 261 0.74 19.83 1.36
CA LYS A 261 -0.48 20.28 0.68
C LYS A 261 -0.96 19.24 -0.35
N ARG A 262 -0.04 18.65 -1.11
CA ARG A 262 -0.35 17.61 -2.10
C ARG A 262 -0.87 16.33 -1.45
N LEU A 263 -0.27 15.88 -0.34
CA LEU A 263 -0.80 14.76 0.45
C LEU A 263 -2.23 15.02 0.95
N GLN A 264 -2.49 16.22 1.46
CA GLN A 264 -3.82 16.61 1.92
C GLN A 264 -4.84 16.59 0.78
N ASN A 265 -4.48 17.12 -0.40
CA ASN A 265 -5.34 17.08 -1.59
C ASN A 265 -5.67 15.64 -2.03
N ILE A 266 -4.69 14.74 -2.01
CA ILE A 266 -4.91 13.31 -2.30
C ILE A 266 -5.91 12.73 -1.29
N LYS A 267 -5.74 12.99 0.01
CA LYS A 267 -6.65 12.51 1.05
C LYS A 267 -8.07 13.03 0.84
N ILE A 268 -8.24 14.29 0.49
CA ILE A 268 -9.54 14.90 0.17
C ILE A 268 -10.18 14.19 -1.04
N ALA A 269 -9.43 14.00 -2.12
CA ALA A 269 -9.93 13.32 -3.32
C ALA A 269 -10.34 11.86 -3.04
N LEU A 270 -9.58 11.12 -2.22
CA LEU A 270 -9.93 9.75 -1.83
C LEU A 270 -11.18 9.69 -0.94
N ASN A 271 -11.41 10.70 -0.10
CA ASN A 271 -12.65 10.78 0.67
C ASN A 271 -13.84 11.07 -0.25
N ALA A 272 -13.69 12.01 -1.19
CA ALA A 272 -14.73 12.33 -2.18
C ALA A 272 -15.06 11.14 -3.11
N GLU A 273 -14.08 10.28 -3.40
CA GLU A 273 -14.30 9.03 -4.12
C GLU A 273 -15.31 8.10 -3.42
N LEU A 274 -15.37 8.10 -2.07
CA LEU A 274 -16.34 7.29 -1.32
C LEU A 274 -17.76 7.80 -1.45
N ASP A 275 -17.93 9.12 -1.46
CA ASP A 275 -19.22 9.77 -1.69
C ASP A 275 -19.72 9.48 -3.12
N LYS A 276 -18.79 9.46 -4.08
CA LYS A 276 -19.05 9.05 -5.45
C LYS A 276 -19.47 7.58 -5.52
N TRP A 277 -18.76 6.66 -4.86
CA TRP A 277 -19.14 5.24 -4.82
C TRP A 277 -20.54 5.03 -4.26
N ALA A 278 -20.92 5.78 -3.22
CA ALA A 278 -22.28 5.72 -2.67
C ALA A 278 -23.32 6.17 -3.72
N THR A 279 -23.08 7.29 -4.40
CA THR A 279 -23.97 7.83 -5.44
C THR A 279 -24.10 6.90 -6.64
N ASP A 280 -22.97 6.43 -7.17
CA ASP A 280 -22.91 5.48 -8.27
C ASP A 280 -23.56 4.15 -7.88
N GLY A 281 -23.43 3.73 -6.61
CA GLY A 281 -24.06 2.54 -6.06
C GLY A 281 -25.60 2.59 -6.07
N VAL A 282 -26.20 3.75 -5.79
CA VAL A 282 -27.66 3.94 -5.94
C VAL A 282 -28.08 3.77 -7.40
N SER A 283 -27.32 4.36 -8.33
CA SER A 283 -27.57 4.22 -9.77
C SER A 283 -27.40 2.76 -10.23
N ALA A 284 -26.37 2.07 -9.76
CA ALA A 284 -26.09 0.67 -10.05
C ALA A 284 -27.15 -0.28 -9.49
N LYS A 285 -27.74 0.05 -8.33
CA LYS A 285 -28.92 -0.63 -7.77
C LYS A 285 -30.14 -0.44 -8.66
N ASN A 286 -30.45 0.80 -9.06
CA ASN A 286 -31.63 1.09 -9.90
C ASN A 286 -31.54 0.43 -11.29
N LYS A 287 -30.32 0.15 -11.76
CA LYS A 287 -30.05 -0.55 -13.02
C LYS A 287 -29.91 -2.07 -12.86
N ASP A 288 -30.09 -2.62 -11.65
CA ASP A 288 -29.90 -4.04 -11.33
C ASP A 288 -28.57 -4.63 -11.85
N THR A 289 -27.48 -3.86 -11.73
CA THR A 289 -26.17 -4.34 -12.15
C THR A 289 -25.75 -5.59 -11.37
N THR A 290 -24.95 -6.46 -11.99
CA THR A 290 -24.49 -7.72 -11.38
C THR A 290 -23.83 -7.50 -10.02
N VAL A 291 -23.01 -6.47 -9.86
CA VAL A 291 -22.35 -6.13 -8.59
C VAL A 291 -23.38 -5.73 -7.53
N ALA A 292 -24.36 -4.89 -7.88
CA ALA A 292 -25.39 -4.44 -6.94
C ALA A 292 -26.25 -5.61 -6.44
N VAL A 293 -26.67 -6.49 -7.36
CA VAL A 293 -27.45 -7.70 -7.02
C VAL A 293 -26.62 -8.66 -6.16
N ASN A 294 -25.33 -8.84 -6.47
CA ASN A 294 -24.45 -9.71 -5.69
C ASN A 294 -24.25 -9.18 -4.27
N LEU A 295 -23.94 -7.89 -4.11
CA LEU A 295 -23.79 -7.26 -2.79
C LEU A 295 -25.09 -7.34 -1.97
N ALA A 296 -26.25 -7.04 -2.56
CA ALA A 296 -27.53 -7.17 -1.86
C ALA A 296 -27.78 -8.61 -1.38
N ARG A 297 -27.52 -9.60 -2.23
CA ARG A 297 -27.63 -11.02 -1.87
C ARG A 297 -26.67 -11.41 -0.75
N GLN A 298 -25.41 -10.99 -0.81
CA GLN A 298 -24.43 -11.26 0.25
C GLN A 298 -24.83 -10.60 1.57
N PHE A 299 -25.38 -9.38 1.53
CA PHE A 299 -25.89 -8.68 2.71
C PHE A 299 -26.97 -9.52 3.42
N ASP A 300 -28.00 -9.98 2.69
CA ASP A 300 -29.10 -10.75 3.27
C ASP A 300 -28.58 -12.07 3.87
N GLN A 301 -27.70 -12.78 3.16
CA GLN A 301 -27.09 -14.03 3.64
C GLN A 301 -26.30 -13.84 4.94
N ILE A 302 -25.49 -12.77 5.03
CA ILE A 302 -24.69 -12.48 6.22
C ILE A 302 -25.60 -12.07 7.37
N LYS A 303 -26.59 -11.21 7.12
CA LYS A 303 -27.54 -10.77 8.13
C LYS A 303 -28.36 -11.92 8.73
N GLU A 304 -28.77 -12.88 7.90
CA GLU A 304 -29.41 -14.12 8.37
C GLU A 304 -28.45 -14.99 9.17
N SER A 305 -27.19 -15.11 8.74
CA SER A 305 -26.19 -15.89 9.47
C SER A 305 -25.93 -15.37 10.89
N PHE A 306 -25.90 -14.05 11.08
CA PHE A 306 -25.72 -13.45 12.40
C PHE A 306 -26.89 -13.78 13.35
N LYS A 307 -28.12 -13.75 12.83
CA LYS A 307 -29.31 -14.13 13.61
C LYS A 307 -29.31 -15.61 13.99
N ARG A 308 -28.91 -16.48 13.05
CA ARG A 308 -28.91 -17.93 13.26
C ARG A 308 -27.83 -18.36 14.26
N ASP A 309 -26.65 -17.76 14.16
CA ASP A 309 -25.47 -18.14 14.93
C ASP A 309 -25.38 -17.37 16.28
N ASP A 310 -26.45 -16.62 16.64
CA ASP A 310 -26.57 -15.77 17.84
C ASP A 310 -25.37 -14.81 18.01
N ILE A 311 -24.86 -14.31 16.88
CA ILE A 311 -23.76 -13.34 16.87
C ILE A 311 -24.37 -11.98 17.21
N PRO A 312 -23.88 -11.27 18.24
CA PRO A 312 -24.52 -10.06 18.74
C PRO A 312 -24.44 -8.86 17.76
N HIS A 313 -23.72 -8.99 16.65
CA HIS A 313 -23.48 -7.92 15.68
C HIS A 313 -24.72 -7.61 14.84
N ASN A 314 -24.93 -6.32 14.54
CA ASN A 314 -26.02 -5.87 13.66
C ASN A 314 -25.45 -5.36 12.32
N LEU A 315 -26.15 -5.64 11.23
CA LEU A 315 -25.78 -5.23 9.88
C LEU A 315 -26.95 -4.55 9.16
N GLU A 316 -26.69 -3.34 8.67
CA GLU A 316 -27.68 -2.47 8.04
C GLU A 316 -27.12 -1.83 6.76
N LEU A 317 -28.01 -1.45 5.84
CA LEU A 317 -27.66 -0.69 4.64
C LEU A 317 -27.96 0.79 4.89
N GLU A 318 -27.01 1.67 4.59
CA GLU A 318 -27.24 3.11 4.65
C GLU A 318 -28.23 3.50 3.55
N ASN A 319 -29.43 3.97 3.93
CA ASN A 319 -30.51 4.34 3.01
C ASN A 319 -30.90 3.23 2.01
N GLY A 320 -30.71 1.96 2.39
CA GLY A 320 -30.98 0.81 1.51
C GLY A 320 -30.00 0.69 0.33
N ASN A 321 -28.85 1.35 0.36
CA ASN A 321 -27.83 1.26 -0.69
C ASN A 321 -26.95 0.01 -0.48
N PRO A 322 -26.94 -0.97 -1.40
CA PRO A 322 -26.13 -2.19 -1.27
C PRO A 322 -24.62 -1.94 -1.35
N PHE A 323 -24.17 -0.73 -1.67
CA PHE A 323 -22.75 -0.36 -1.69
C PHE A 323 -22.27 0.33 -0.40
N VAL A 324 -23.16 0.54 0.56
CA VAL A 324 -22.82 1.21 1.82
C VAL A 324 -23.43 0.49 3.01
N TRP A 325 -22.58 -0.27 3.72
CA TRP A 325 -23.02 -1.11 4.83
C TRP A 325 -22.56 -0.50 6.16
N ILE A 326 -23.40 -0.61 7.18
CA ILE A 326 -23.12 -0.23 8.55
C ILE A 326 -23.14 -1.49 9.40
N LEU A 327 -21.95 -1.90 9.86
CA LEU A 327 -21.75 -2.95 10.84
C LEU A 327 -21.70 -2.32 12.22
N THR A 328 -22.63 -2.70 13.11
CA THR A 328 -22.54 -2.39 14.53
C THR A 328 -21.85 -3.56 15.23
N TYR A 329 -20.61 -3.34 15.62
CA TYR A 329 -19.82 -4.27 16.43
C TYR A 329 -20.12 -4.06 17.91
N PHE A 330 -20.45 -5.16 18.59
CA PHE A 330 -20.64 -5.19 20.03
C PHE A 330 -19.44 -5.92 20.62
N GLY A 331 -18.70 -5.24 21.49
CA GLY A 331 -17.51 -5.81 22.08
C GLY A 331 -17.82 -7.02 22.95
N ARG A 332 -17.02 -8.08 22.79
CA ARG A 332 -17.26 -9.34 23.50
C ARG A 332 -16.97 -9.20 24.99
N PRO A 333 -17.72 -9.92 25.86
CA PRO A 333 -17.40 -10.00 27.28
C PRO A 333 -15.96 -10.43 27.52
N MET A 334 -15.34 -9.91 28.57
CA MET A 334 -13.96 -10.26 28.98
C MET A 334 -12.87 -9.85 27.98
N THR A 335 -13.19 -9.01 26.98
CA THR A 335 -12.19 -8.42 26.07
C THR A 335 -11.92 -6.96 26.41
N ASN A 336 -10.92 -6.35 25.77
CA ASN A 336 -10.70 -4.90 25.91
C ASN A 336 -11.80 -4.04 25.28
N PHE A 337 -12.70 -4.65 24.51
CA PHE A 337 -13.85 -4.01 23.90
C PHE A 337 -15.15 -4.21 24.69
N ASP A 338 -15.12 -4.96 25.79
CA ASP A 338 -16.30 -5.32 26.59
C ASP A 338 -17.20 -4.11 26.90
N GLY A 339 -18.50 -4.26 26.61
CA GLY A 339 -19.52 -3.22 26.75
C GLY A 339 -19.51 -2.13 25.67
N GLY A 340 -18.55 -2.14 24.73
CA GLY A 340 -18.45 -1.17 23.66
C GLY A 340 -19.41 -1.43 22.50
N MET A 341 -19.84 -0.35 21.84
CA MET A 341 -20.69 -0.38 20.64
C MET A 341 -20.05 0.50 19.57
N PHE A 342 -19.69 -0.09 18.42
CA PHE A 342 -18.96 0.64 17.37
C PHE A 342 -19.66 0.53 16.03
N LYS A 343 -20.01 1.66 15.42
CA LYS A 343 -20.46 1.69 14.03
C LYS A 343 -19.24 1.69 13.11
N ILE A 344 -19.18 0.71 12.23
CA ILE A 344 -18.16 0.54 11.21
C ILE A 344 -18.86 0.64 9.85
N LYS A 345 -18.46 1.61 9.04
CA LYS A 345 -18.96 1.83 7.69
C LYS A 345 -18.07 1.11 6.68
N LEU A 346 -18.67 0.31 5.81
CA LEU A 346 -18.03 -0.33 4.67
C LEU A 346 -18.58 0.30 3.39
N ASN A 347 -17.71 0.95 2.62
CA ASN A 347 -18.03 1.51 1.31
C ASN A 347 -17.45 0.60 0.22
N PHE A 348 -18.31 0.11 -0.67
CA PHE A 348 -17.94 -0.75 -1.80
C PHE A 348 -17.88 0.06 -3.09
N SER A 349 -16.87 -0.23 -3.92
CA SER A 349 -16.79 0.33 -5.27
C SER A 349 -17.82 -0.33 -6.18
N PRO A 350 -18.39 0.40 -7.16
CA PRO A 350 -19.07 -0.19 -8.31
C PRO A 350 -18.22 -1.22 -9.09
N ARG A 351 -16.89 -1.19 -8.93
CA ARG A 351 -15.93 -2.15 -9.49
C ARG A 351 -15.53 -3.28 -8.52
N PHE A 352 -16.24 -3.48 -7.41
CA PHE A 352 -15.96 -4.60 -6.53
C PHE A 352 -16.12 -5.94 -7.29
N PRO A 353 -15.16 -6.89 -7.21
CA PRO A 353 -14.04 -6.97 -6.25
C PRO A 353 -12.69 -6.39 -6.72
N ASP A 354 -12.58 -5.83 -7.92
CA ASP A 354 -11.31 -5.25 -8.41
C ASP A 354 -10.82 -4.12 -7.50
N GLU A 355 -11.76 -3.34 -6.96
CA GLU A 355 -11.51 -2.39 -5.87
C GLU A 355 -12.10 -2.90 -4.56
N GLN A 356 -11.24 -3.03 -3.56
CA GLN A 356 -11.59 -3.57 -2.26
C GLN A 356 -12.35 -2.53 -1.40
N PRO A 357 -13.24 -2.93 -0.48
CA PRO A 357 -14.02 -2.00 0.30
C PRO A 357 -13.16 -1.11 1.21
N ARG A 358 -13.58 0.16 1.36
CA ARG A 358 -13.01 1.06 2.37
C ARG A 358 -13.79 0.94 3.66
N VAL A 359 -13.08 0.70 4.75
CA VAL A 359 -13.66 0.41 6.06
C VAL A 359 -13.25 1.50 7.03
N LYS A 360 -14.26 2.16 7.60
CA LYS A 360 -14.07 3.30 8.49
C LYS A 360 -14.95 3.19 9.74
N PHE A 361 -14.35 3.39 10.89
CA PHE A 361 -15.06 3.61 12.14
C PHE A 361 -15.77 4.96 12.11
N LEU A 362 -17.09 4.94 12.29
CA LEU A 362 -17.89 6.13 12.54
C LEU A 362 -17.85 6.52 14.02
N THR A 363 -17.79 5.52 14.90
CA THR A 363 -17.58 5.72 16.34
C THR A 363 -16.09 5.76 16.63
N ALA A 364 -15.61 6.82 17.31
CA ALA A 364 -14.18 7.00 17.55
C ALA A 364 -13.60 5.88 18.43
N VAL A 365 -12.46 5.31 18.02
CA VAL A 365 -11.79 4.22 18.74
C VAL A 365 -10.28 4.46 18.79
N PHE A 366 -9.66 4.24 19.95
CA PHE A 366 -8.21 4.28 20.09
C PHE A 366 -7.65 2.86 19.95
N HIS A 367 -7.18 2.50 18.75
CA HIS A 367 -6.72 1.14 18.45
C HIS A 367 -5.49 1.14 17.55
N HIS A 368 -4.57 0.18 17.71
CA HIS A 368 -3.34 0.14 16.90
C HIS A 368 -3.57 -0.21 15.41
N ARG A 369 -4.72 -0.84 15.09
CA ARG A 369 -5.16 -1.12 13.69
C ARG A 369 -6.06 -0.04 13.11
N VAL A 370 -6.42 1.01 13.83
CA VAL A 370 -7.34 2.05 13.35
C VAL A 370 -6.60 3.37 13.32
N THR A 371 -6.54 4.03 12.17
CA THR A 371 -5.90 5.34 12.02
C THR A 371 -6.58 6.40 12.89
N SER A 372 -5.94 7.55 13.07
CA SER A 372 -6.52 8.66 13.84
C SER A 372 -7.85 9.16 13.28
N ASP A 373 -8.08 9.00 11.97
CA ASP A 373 -9.33 9.35 11.28
C ASP A 373 -10.31 8.18 11.11
N GLY A 374 -10.05 7.03 11.73
CA GLY A 374 -10.98 5.91 11.82
C GLY A 374 -10.85 4.85 10.71
N ILE A 375 -9.89 4.95 9.79
CA ILE A 375 -9.66 3.94 8.74
C ILE A 375 -9.08 2.68 9.38
N LEU A 376 -9.70 1.53 9.11
CA LEU A 376 -9.25 0.25 9.64
C LEU A 376 -8.21 -0.42 8.72
N CYS A 377 -7.10 -0.82 9.31
CA CYS A 377 -6.10 -1.72 8.75
C CYS A 377 -6.50 -3.18 8.99
N TYR A 378 -7.08 -3.82 7.98
CA TYR A 378 -7.41 -5.24 7.99
C TYR A 378 -6.94 -5.90 6.69
N ILE A 379 -6.75 -7.22 6.73
CA ILE A 379 -6.20 -8.00 5.61
C ILE A 379 -7.21 -9.11 5.28
N PRO A 380 -8.00 -8.98 4.19
CA PRO A 380 -8.93 -10.02 3.79
C PRO A 380 -8.19 -11.24 3.24
N ASN A 381 -8.90 -12.37 3.13
CA ASN A 381 -8.37 -13.57 2.50
C ASN A 381 -8.11 -13.31 1.00
N PRO A 382 -6.86 -13.39 0.51
CA PRO A 382 -6.52 -13.03 -0.87
C PRO A 382 -7.21 -13.90 -1.93
N ASN A 383 -7.65 -15.11 -1.57
CA ASN A 383 -8.33 -16.02 -2.49
C ASN A 383 -9.86 -15.83 -2.52
N ARG A 384 -10.41 -14.94 -1.69
CA ARG A 384 -11.85 -14.75 -1.49
C ARG A 384 -12.22 -13.27 -1.29
N CYS A 385 -11.52 -12.39 -1.99
CA CYS A 385 -11.71 -10.93 -1.92
C CYS A 385 -13.06 -10.46 -2.51
N ASP A 386 -13.82 -11.36 -3.12
CA ASP A 386 -15.18 -11.17 -3.62
C ASP A 386 -16.27 -11.52 -2.58
N ASP A 387 -15.91 -12.23 -1.51
CA ASP A 387 -16.80 -12.60 -0.42
C ASP A 387 -16.73 -11.58 0.72
N VAL A 388 -17.79 -10.78 0.85
CA VAL A 388 -17.92 -9.76 1.90
C VAL A 388 -17.90 -10.36 3.30
N LYS A 389 -18.30 -11.62 3.48
CA LYS A 389 -18.19 -12.29 4.78
C LYS A 389 -16.73 -12.41 5.21
N GLN A 390 -15.82 -12.71 4.29
CA GLN A 390 -14.38 -12.78 4.58
C GLN A 390 -13.80 -11.42 4.96
N HIS A 391 -14.32 -10.33 4.39
CA HIS A 391 -13.98 -8.98 4.82
C HIS A 391 -14.44 -8.72 6.26
N ILE A 392 -15.69 -9.05 6.60
CA ILE A 392 -16.20 -8.85 7.95
C ILE A 392 -15.44 -9.70 8.97
N GLU A 393 -15.17 -10.97 8.68
CA GLU A 393 -14.35 -11.83 9.53
C GLU A 393 -12.95 -11.24 9.75
N ALA A 394 -12.30 -10.74 8.69
CA ALA A 394 -10.99 -10.08 8.79
C ALA A 394 -11.03 -8.76 9.59
N ILE A 395 -12.11 -7.99 9.48
CA ILE A 395 -12.35 -6.78 10.28
C ILE A 395 -12.43 -7.15 11.77
N LEU A 396 -13.25 -8.15 12.12
CA LEU A 396 -13.43 -8.58 13.50
C LEU A 396 -12.14 -9.15 14.08
N ASN A 397 -11.44 -10.01 13.32
CA ASN A 397 -10.15 -10.57 13.72
C ASN A 397 -9.11 -9.47 13.97
N ALA A 398 -9.07 -8.42 13.15
CA ALA A 398 -8.15 -7.30 13.35
C ALA A 398 -8.40 -6.49 14.65
N LEU A 399 -9.62 -6.54 15.19
CA LEU A 399 -9.98 -5.88 16.45
C LEU A 399 -9.78 -6.80 17.66
N GLU A 400 -10.03 -8.10 17.49
CA GLU A 400 -10.05 -9.07 18.59
C GLU A 400 -8.69 -9.77 18.82
N GLU A 401 -7.68 -9.50 17.99
CA GLU A 401 -6.35 -10.09 18.12
C GLU A 401 -5.66 -9.65 19.44
N GLU A 402 -5.61 -10.54 20.44
CA GLU A 402 -5.12 -10.21 21.78
C GLU A 402 -3.59 -10.04 21.85
N ASN A 403 -2.84 -10.68 20.95
CA ASN A 403 -1.37 -10.66 20.91
C ASN A 403 -0.83 -10.69 19.47
N PRO A 404 -1.07 -9.65 18.66
CA PRO A 404 -0.55 -9.56 17.31
C PRO A 404 0.98 -9.57 17.33
N PRO A 405 1.64 -10.31 16.40
CA PRO A 405 3.06 -10.17 16.20
C PRO A 405 3.40 -8.72 15.83
N TYR A 406 4.59 -8.25 16.21
CA TYR A 406 5.06 -6.94 15.79
C TYR A 406 5.21 -6.93 14.27
N ASP A 407 4.44 -6.08 13.60
CA ASP A 407 4.54 -5.84 12.17
C ASP A 407 4.47 -4.32 11.90
N PRO A 408 5.59 -3.68 11.55
CA PRO A 408 5.62 -2.24 11.32
C PRO A 408 4.77 -1.84 10.11
N ARG A 409 4.48 -2.74 9.17
CA ARG A 409 3.63 -2.48 8.00
C ARG A 409 2.17 -2.28 8.38
N THR A 410 1.81 -2.55 9.63
CA THR A 410 0.46 -2.40 10.19
C THR A 410 0.39 -1.21 11.17
N GLN A 411 1.47 -0.45 11.29
CA GLN A 411 1.54 0.78 12.06
C GLN A 411 0.76 1.89 11.34
N VAL A 412 -0.55 1.92 11.59
CA VAL A 412 -1.46 2.93 11.00
C VAL A 412 -1.84 4.03 11.97
N HIS A 413 -1.52 3.85 13.26
CA HIS A 413 -1.68 4.86 14.29
C HIS A 413 -0.39 4.92 15.13
N PRO A 414 0.54 5.84 14.82
CA PRO A 414 1.88 5.88 15.42
C PRO A 414 1.87 5.89 16.95
N GLU A 415 1.02 6.73 17.56
CA GLU A 415 0.89 6.77 19.02
C GLU A 415 0.39 5.44 19.62
N ALA A 416 -0.69 4.88 19.06
CA ALA A 416 -1.27 3.63 19.57
C ALA A 416 -0.27 2.47 19.43
N HIS A 417 0.44 2.39 18.30
CA HIS A 417 1.48 1.40 18.06
C HIS A 417 2.64 1.54 19.06
N ARG A 418 3.18 2.75 19.23
CA ARG A 418 4.25 3.03 20.21
C ARG A 418 3.85 2.67 21.64
N LEU A 419 2.60 2.93 22.03
CA LEU A 419 2.12 2.55 23.36
C LEU A 419 1.90 1.03 23.48
N TYR A 420 1.34 0.38 22.46
CA TYR A 420 1.09 -1.05 22.47
C TYR A 420 2.40 -1.83 22.59
N TRP A 421 3.40 -1.56 21.76
CA TRP A 421 4.70 -2.25 21.80
C TRP A 421 5.76 -1.61 22.73
N GLY A 422 5.45 -0.49 23.39
CA GLY A 422 6.35 0.25 24.30
C GLY A 422 6.55 -0.37 25.69
N GLY A 423 6.46 -1.70 25.82
CA GLY A 423 6.60 -2.41 27.09
C GLY A 423 5.38 -2.31 28.03
N ALA A 424 5.55 -2.77 29.28
CA ALA A 424 4.44 -2.93 30.23
C ALA A 424 3.73 -1.61 30.58
N GLU A 425 4.48 -0.53 30.79
CA GLU A 425 3.92 0.79 31.10
C GLU A 425 3.19 1.39 29.89
N GLY A 426 3.76 1.29 28.69
CA GLY A 426 3.09 1.67 27.44
C GLY A 426 1.77 0.93 27.26
N ARG A 427 1.78 -0.38 27.50
CA ARG A 427 0.59 -1.24 27.38
C ARG A 427 -0.51 -0.85 28.36
N LYS A 428 -0.17 -0.48 29.61
CA LYS A 428 -1.13 0.05 30.58
C LYS A 428 -1.80 1.33 30.08
N ILE A 429 -1.02 2.26 29.52
CA ILE A 429 -1.53 3.51 28.97
C ILE A 429 -2.42 3.25 27.75
N TYR A 430 -2.00 2.35 26.84
CA TYR A 430 -2.79 1.92 25.69
C TYR A 430 -4.15 1.37 26.15
N ASN A 431 -4.17 0.38 27.05
CA ASN A 431 -5.40 -0.23 27.54
C ASN A 431 -6.32 0.79 28.21
N ARG A 432 -5.76 1.75 28.95
CA ARG A 432 -6.53 2.85 29.54
C ARG A 432 -7.16 3.75 28.49
N LYS A 433 -6.45 4.09 27.41
CA LYS A 433 -6.99 4.90 26.30
C LYS A 433 -8.06 4.14 25.52
N LEU A 434 -7.82 2.86 25.21
CA LEU A 434 -8.80 1.99 24.54
C LEU A 434 -10.10 1.86 25.37
N ARG A 435 -10.01 1.60 26.68
CA ARG A 435 -11.19 1.56 27.56
C ARG A 435 -11.96 2.88 27.61
N ARG A 436 -11.26 4.02 27.55
CA ARG A 436 -11.92 5.33 27.45
C ARG A 436 -12.67 5.50 26.14
N SER A 437 -12.12 5.03 25.02
CA SER A 437 -12.87 5.04 23.75
C SER A 437 -14.05 4.08 23.77
N VAL A 438 -13.93 2.93 24.43
CA VAL A 438 -15.03 1.97 24.62
C VAL A 438 -16.18 2.60 25.42
N GLN A 439 -15.88 3.29 26.52
CA GLN A 439 -16.91 3.99 27.30
C GLN A 439 -17.62 5.08 26.47
N ARG A 440 -16.86 5.91 25.75
CA ARG A 440 -17.44 6.95 24.87
C ARG A 440 -18.28 6.38 23.74
N SER A 441 -17.93 5.18 23.25
CA SER A 441 -18.66 4.53 22.17
C SER A 441 -20.14 4.30 22.51
N MET A 442 -20.47 4.16 23.80
CA MET A 442 -21.84 4.04 24.28
C MET A 442 -22.58 5.39 24.34
N GLU A 443 -21.87 6.51 24.46
CA GLU A 443 -22.46 7.86 24.51
C GLU A 443 -22.82 8.37 23.11
N ASP A 444 -22.14 7.85 22.08
CA ASP A 444 -22.34 8.21 20.67
C ASP A 444 -23.51 7.47 20.00
N PHE A 445 -24.18 6.56 20.72
CA PHE A 445 -25.36 5.79 20.28
C PHE A 445 -26.61 6.22 21.05
#